data_AF-A0A382JY25-F1
#
_entry.id   AF-A0A382JY25-F1
#
_cell.length_a   1.000
_cell.length_b   1.000
_cell.length_c   1.000
_cell.angle_alpha   90.00
_cell.angle_beta   90.00
_cell.angle_gamma   90.00
#
_symmetry.space_group_name_H-M   'P 1'
#
loop_
_entity.id
_entity.type
_entity.pdbx_description
1 polymer ?
#
loop_
_entity_poly.entity_id
_entity_poly.type
_entity_poly.pdbx_seq_one_letter_code
_entity_poly.pdbx_strand_id
1 'polypeptide(L)'
;MTPALLCGVILLGEPVLAQTVGDPVASRSAKAREHYDEGRYEEALRAYRDALVERPESEPLHLNVGDALYELGDYEAAAGEFEQVTLAEDDGLAAEGYFNLGNSRYQLQDYPAAVEAYREALQRTPGDVDAKANLELALQMLQSPPPQQQPSDGEQQQDQDQDQSEQSDEQGQDHQQQQPAESDSEQPQEPPSTP
;
A
#
# COMPACT_ATOMS: atom_id res chain seq x y z
N MET A 1 23.65 -80.17 -17.53
CA MET A 1 24.69 -79.55 -16.69
C MET A 1 24.43 -78.05 -16.68
N THR A 2 23.89 -77.55 -15.57
CA THR A 2 23.96 -76.13 -15.13
C THR A 2 25.45 -75.77 -14.89
N PRO A 3 25.89 -74.48 -14.91
CA PRO A 3 25.27 -73.43 -14.07
C PRO A 3 25.34 -71.95 -14.54
N ALA A 4 24.63 -71.13 -13.73
CA ALA A 4 25.05 -69.81 -13.19
C ALA A 4 25.20 -68.60 -14.15
N LEU A 5 24.96 -67.33 -13.79
CA LEU A 5 24.39 -66.63 -12.63
C LEU A 5 24.50 -65.12 -12.96
N LEU A 6 23.56 -64.28 -12.47
CA LEU A 6 23.74 -62.85 -12.11
C LEU A 6 24.03 -61.86 -13.29
N CYS A 7 23.59 -60.61 -13.34
CA CYS A 7 23.38 -59.60 -12.29
C CYS A 7 22.27 -58.62 -12.69
N GLY A 8 21.53 -58.15 -11.67
CA GLY A 8 20.50 -57.14 -11.79
C GLY A 8 21.02 -55.76 -12.20
N VAL A 9 20.20 -55.07 -12.99
CA VAL A 9 20.33 -53.65 -13.26
C VAL A 9 19.71 -52.91 -12.08
N ILE A 10 20.53 -52.50 -11.12
CA ILE A 10 20.13 -51.54 -10.10
C ILE A 10 20.20 -50.17 -10.78
N LEU A 11 19.03 -49.60 -11.08
CA LEU A 11 18.87 -48.18 -11.36
C LEU A 11 19.26 -47.41 -10.10
N LEU A 12 20.53 -47.01 -10.02
CA LEU A 12 20.96 -46.00 -9.05
C LEU A 12 20.39 -44.67 -9.57
N GLY A 13 19.25 -44.28 -9.01
CA GLY A 13 18.79 -42.90 -9.08
C GLY A 13 19.87 -42.03 -8.46
N GLU A 14 20.40 -41.10 -9.25
CA GLU A 14 21.36 -40.13 -8.73
C GLU A 14 20.63 -39.19 -7.76
N PRO A 15 21.17 -38.94 -6.56
CA PRO A 15 20.64 -37.92 -5.69
C PRO A 15 20.97 -36.56 -6.31
N VAL A 16 19.94 -35.79 -6.70
CA VAL A 16 20.08 -34.36 -6.99
C VAL A 16 20.42 -33.67 -5.67
N LEU A 17 21.70 -33.60 -5.34
CA LEU A 17 22.21 -32.67 -4.35
C LEU A 17 22.33 -31.31 -5.04
N ALA A 18 21.21 -30.57 -5.05
CA ALA A 18 21.21 -29.16 -5.43
C ALA A 18 22.06 -28.39 -4.42
N GLN A 19 23.25 -27.99 -4.83
CA GLN A 19 24.13 -27.15 -4.04
C GLN A 19 23.55 -25.73 -3.97
N THR A 20 23.19 -25.27 -2.78
CA THR A 20 22.55 -23.95 -2.54
C THR A 20 23.54 -22.78 -2.47
N VAL A 21 24.82 -23.01 -2.76
CA VAL A 21 25.83 -21.94 -2.84
C VAL A 21 25.76 -21.30 -4.23
N GLY A 22 24.93 -20.26 -4.37
CA GLY A 22 24.91 -19.42 -5.58
C GLY A 22 23.55 -19.20 -6.23
N ASP A 23 22.43 -19.60 -5.61
CA ASP A 23 21.11 -19.23 -6.10
C ASP A 23 20.83 -17.74 -5.81
N PRO A 24 20.82 -16.87 -6.84
CA PRO A 24 20.63 -15.44 -6.63
C PRO A 24 19.25 -15.12 -6.03
N VAL A 25 18.23 -15.95 -6.28
CA VAL A 25 16.89 -15.75 -5.71
C VAL A 25 16.92 -16.00 -4.21
N ALA A 26 17.44 -17.16 -3.78
CA ALA A 26 17.57 -17.48 -2.36
C ALA A 26 18.40 -16.42 -1.60
N SER A 27 19.47 -15.92 -2.21
CA SER A 27 20.28 -14.84 -1.62
C SER A 27 19.51 -13.51 -1.50
N ARG A 28 18.72 -13.13 -2.51
CA ARG A 28 17.89 -11.91 -2.47
C ARG A 28 16.78 -12.02 -1.44
N SER A 29 16.07 -13.15 -1.40
CA SER A 29 15.03 -13.41 -0.40
C SER A 29 15.56 -13.42 1.02
N ALA A 30 16.74 -13.98 1.26
CA ALA A 30 17.38 -13.96 2.58
C ALA A 30 17.70 -12.52 3.03
N LYS A 31 18.23 -11.69 2.13
CA LYS A 31 18.48 -10.27 2.41
C LYS A 31 17.19 -9.48 2.61
N ALA A 32 16.16 -9.76 1.82
CA ALA A 32 14.85 -9.15 1.97
C ALA A 32 14.25 -9.46 3.34
N ARG A 33 14.41 -10.70 3.82
CA ARG A 33 14.01 -11.11 5.17
C ARG A 33 14.76 -10.36 6.26
N GLU A 34 16.06 -10.17 6.12
CA GLU A 34 16.84 -9.35 7.05
C GLU A 34 16.28 -7.93 7.14
N HIS A 35 16.00 -7.29 6.00
CA HIS A 35 15.36 -5.97 5.97
C HIS A 35 13.98 -5.98 6.66
N TYR A 36 13.17 -7.03 6.43
CA TYR A 36 11.85 -7.18 7.04
C TYR A 36 11.94 -7.29 8.56
N ASP A 37 12.82 -8.16 9.07
CA ASP A 37 13.02 -8.38 10.51
C ASP A 37 13.51 -7.12 11.25
N GLU A 38 14.16 -6.20 10.52
CA GLU A 38 14.62 -4.90 11.02
C GLU A 38 13.58 -3.77 10.84
N GLY A 39 12.37 -4.09 10.35
CA GLY A 39 11.29 -3.13 10.11
C GLY A 39 11.51 -2.21 8.91
N ARG A 40 12.45 -2.54 8.03
CA ARG A 40 12.75 -1.79 6.79
C ARG A 40 11.94 -2.36 5.64
N TYR A 41 10.63 -2.16 5.70
CA TYR A 41 9.66 -2.85 4.85
C TYR A 41 9.75 -2.42 3.38
N GLU A 42 10.08 -1.16 3.07
CA GLU A 42 10.28 -0.72 1.69
C GLU A 42 11.49 -1.41 1.03
N GLU A 43 12.61 -1.54 1.74
CA GLU A 43 13.77 -2.28 1.23
C GLU A 43 13.48 -3.78 1.11
N ALA A 44 12.76 -4.36 2.06
CA ALA A 44 12.33 -5.75 2.01
C ALA A 44 11.45 -6.00 0.78
N LEU A 45 10.42 -5.18 0.58
CA LEU A 45 9.49 -5.25 -0.55
C LEU A 45 10.24 -5.20 -1.89
N ARG A 46 11.18 -4.26 -2.04
CA ARG A 46 11.99 -4.15 -3.26
C ARG A 46 12.78 -5.43 -3.52
N ALA A 47 13.46 -5.95 -2.51
CA ALA A 47 14.28 -7.15 -2.66
C ALA A 47 13.45 -8.43 -2.89
N TYR A 48 12.27 -8.55 -2.27
CA TYR A 48 11.33 -9.64 -2.55
C TYR A 48 10.76 -9.56 -3.97
N ARG A 49 10.38 -8.37 -4.46
CA ARG A 49 9.94 -8.19 -5.86
C ARG A 49 11.03 -8.55 -6.86
N ASP A 50 12.28 -8.16 -6.60
CA ASP A 50 13.42 -8.56 -7.45
C ASP A 50 13.64 -10.08 -7.47
N ALA A 51 13.32 -10.79 -6.38
CA ALA A 51 13.33 -12.25 -6.34
C ALA A 51 12.14 -12.85 -7.11
N LEU A 52 10.95 -12.24 -6.99
CA LEU A 52 9.72 -12.68 -7.63
C LEU A 52 9.78 -12.54 -9.16
N VAL A 53 10.48 -11.53 -9.70
CA VAL A 53 10.72 -11.41 -11.15
C VAL A 53 11.37 -12.67 -11.75
N GLU A 54 12.24 -13.34 -11.00
CA GLU A 54 12.92 -14.56 -11.45
C GLU A 54 12.05 -15.82 -11.24
N ARG A 55 11.12 -15.79 -10.29
CA ARG A 55 10.23 -16.90 -9.94
C ARG A 55 8.80 -16.38 -9.73
N PRO A 56 8.11 -15.98 -10.81
CA PRO A 56 6.84 -15.28 -10.73
C PRO A 56 5.68 -16.16 -10.22
N GLU A 57 5.86 -17.47 -10.14
CA GLU A 57 4.85 -18.41 -9.63
C GLU A 57 5.19 -18.90 -8.21
N SER A 58 6.16 -18.29 -7.52
CA SER A 58 6.57 -18.73 -6.18
C SER A 58 5.61 -18.18 -5.12
N GLU A 59 4.74 -19.03 -4.62
CA GLU A 59 3.77 -18.71 -3.57
C GLU A 59 4.45 -18.22 -2.28
N PRO A 60 5.58 -18.81 -1.82
CA PRO A 60 6.32 -18.25 -0.70
C PRO A 60 6.85 -16.83 -0.95
N LEU A 61 7.20 -16.47 -2.20
CA LEU A 61 7.62 -15.09 -2.50
C LEU A 61 6.43 -14.14 -2.50
N HIS A 62 5.29 -14.55 -3.05
CA HIS A 62 4.05 -13.78 -2.97
C HIS A 62 3.64 -13.51 -1.52
N LEU A 63 3.74 -14.52 -0.64
CA LEU A 63 3.48 -14.36 0.80
C LEU A 63 4.37 -13.25 1.39
N ASN A 64 5.68 -13.33 1.16
CA ASN A 64 6.63 -12.34 1.69
C ASN A 64 6.43 -10.92 1.11
N VAL A 65 6.05 -10.80 -0.18
CA VAL A 65 5.71 -9.50 -0.78
C VAL A 65 4.44 -8.95 -0.14
N GLY A 66 3.42 -9.79 0.04
CA GLY A 66 2.18 -9.45 0.71
C GLY A 66 2.40 -8.98 2.15
N ASP A 67 3.23 -9.67 2.92
CA ASP A 67 3.55 -9.30 4.31
C ASP A 67 4.22 -7.92 4.36
N ALA A 68 5.21 -7.66 3.49
CA ALA A 68 5.86 -6.36 3.42
C ALA A 68 4.89 -5.23 3.03
N LEU A 69 3.95 -5.49 2.11
CA LEU A 69 2.91 -4.52 1.74
C LEU A 69 1.91 -4.28 2.89
N TYR A 70 1.56 -5.32 3.63
CA TYR A 70 0.67 -5.22 4.79
C TYR A 70 1.28 -4.31 5.87
N GLU A 71 2.56 -4.51 6.21
CA GLU A 71 3.27 -3.67 7.18
C GLU A 71 3.41 -2.21 6.71
N LEU A 72 3.44 -1.98 5.40
CA LEU A 72 3.41 -0.63 4.80
C LEU A 72 2.01 -0.02 4.75
N GLY A 73 0.97 -0.77 5.13
CA GLY A 73 -0.42 -0.34 5.09
C GLY A 73 -1.07 -0.37 3.71
N ASP A 74 -0.40 -0.91 2.69
CA ASP A 74 -0.97 -1.11 1.36
C ASP A 74 -1.77 -2.42 1.32
N TYR A 75 -2.87 -2.43 2.06
CA TYR A 75 -3.67 -3.63 2.29
C TYR A 75 -4.34 -4.16 1.02
N GLU A 76 -4.65 -3.30 0.04
CA GLU A 76 -5.23 -3.74 -1.24
C GLU A 76 -4.19 -4.49 -2.07
N ALA A 77 -2.96 -3.96 -2.18
CA ALA A 77 -1.88 -4.67 -2.86
C ALA A 77 -1.50 -5.96 -2.12
N ALA A 78 -1.45 -5.93 -0.79
CA ALA A 78 -1.18 -7.11 0.03
C ALA A 78 -2.24 -8.20 -0.22
N ALA A 79 -3.53 -7.84 -0.26
CA ALA A 79 -4.60 -8.78 -0.57
C ALA A 79 -4.40 -9.47 -1.94
N GLY A 80 -4.00 -8.72 -2.97
CA GLY A 80 -3.72 -9.29 -4.30
C GLY A 80 -2.56 -10.30 -4.31
N GLU A 81 -1.52 -10.06 -3.52
CA GLU A 81 -0.40 -11.00 -3.37
C GLU A 81 -0.82 -12.25 -2.57
N PHE A 82 -1.56 -12.07 -1.47
CA PHE A 82 -2.08 -13.21 -0.69
C PHE A 82 -3.07 -14.06 -1.48
N GLU A 83 -3.87 -13.48 -2.37
CA GLU A 83 -4.72 -14.24 -3.31
C GLU A 83 -3.89 -15.22 -4.16
N GLN A 84 -2.67 -14.86 -4.59
CA GLN A 84 -1.80 -15.80 -5.30
C GLN A 84 -1.35 -16.96 -4.41
N VAL A 85 -1.10 -16.71 -3.11
CA VAL A 85 -0.72 -17.74 -2.13
C VAL A 85 -1.84 -18.74 -1.89
N THR A 86 -3.11 -18.32 -1.98
CA THR A 86 -4.26 -19.23 -1.78
C THR A 86 -4.34 -20.35 -2.82
N LEU A 87 -3.61 -20.22 -3.93
CA LEU A 87 -3.51 -21.23 -5.00
C LEU A 87 -2.48 -22.32 -4.71
N ALA A 88 -1.70 -22.21 -3.64
CA ALA A 88 -0.68 -23.18 -3.27
C ALA A 88 -1.27 -24.59 -3.07
N GLU A 89 -0.54 -25.60 -3.54
CA GLU A 89 -0.92 -27.02 -3.31
C GLU A 89 -0.72 -27.46 -1.86
N ASP A 90 0.17 -26.79 -1.12
CA ASP A 90 0.38 -27.04 0.30
C ASP A 90 -0.74 -26.37 1.11
N ASP A 91 -1.57 -27.19 1.77
CA ASP A 91 -2.71 -26.71 2.56
C ASP A 91 -2.31 -25.75 3.68
N GLY A 92 -1.10 -25.90 4.24
CA GLY A 92 -0.59 -25.01 5.29
C GLY A 92 -0.29 -23.62 4.74
N LEU A 93 0.45 -23.55 3.64
CA LEU A 93 0.75 -22.29 2.95
C LEU A 93 -0.52 -21.64 2.39
N ALA A 94 -1.43 -22.42 1.81
CA ALA A 94 -2.72 -21.90 1.35
C ALA A 94 -3.54 -21.35 2.52
N ALA A 95 -3.55 -22.02 3.69
CA ALA A 95 -4.21 -21.52 4.89
C ALA A 95 -3.62 -20.19 5.37
N GLU A 96 -2.30 -20.07 5.36
CA GLU A 96 -1.59 -18.82 5.71
C GLU A 96 -1.93 -17.68 4.74
N GLY A 97 -1.98 -17.97 3.44
CA GLY A 97 -2.45 -17.04 2.42
C GLY A 97 -3.88 -16.56 2.67
N TYR A 98 -4.81 -17.47 2.99
CA TYR A 98 -6.18 -17.10 3.34
C TYR A 98 -6.27 -16.30 4.64
N PHE A 99 -5.47 -16.64 5.65
CA PHE A 99 -5.41 -15.90 6.91
C PHE A 99 -4.95 -14.45 6.68
N ASN A 100 -3.86 -14.25 5.94
CA ASN A 100 -3.34 -12.92 5.65
C ASN A 100 -4.24 -12.13 4.67
N LEU A 101 -4.90 -12.78 3.72
CA LEU A 101 -5.96 -12.17 2.92
C LEU A 101 -7.10 -11.66 3.80
N GLY A 102 -7.52 -12.45 4.80
CA GLY A 102 -8.51 -12.05 5.79
C GLY A 102 -8.06 -10.81 6.59
N ASN A 103 -6.80 -10.79 7.02
CA ASN A 103 -6.22 -9.64 7.74
C ASN A 103 -6.25 -8.37 6.88
N SER A 104 -5.85 -8.46 5.61
CA SER A 104 -5.88 -7.34 4.67
C SER A 104 -7.30 -6.83 4.43
N ARG A 105 -8.26 -7.72 4.15
CA ARG A 105 -9.67 -7.35 3.94
C ARG A 105 -10.30 -6.75 5.20
N TYR A 106 -9.90 -7.22 6.38
CA TYR A 106 -10.34 -6.65 7.65
C TYR A 106 -9.86 -5.20 7.81
N GLN A 107 -8.59 -4.90 7.50
CA GLN A 107 -8.06 -3.53 7.55
C GLN A 107 -8.75 -2.59 6.56
N LEU A 108 -9.14 -3.13 5.39
CA LEU A 108 -9.96 -2.43 4.40
C LEU A 108 -11.43 -2.28 4.81
N GLN A 109 -11.82 -2.80 5.98
CA GLN A 109 -13.19 -2.84 6.50
C GLN A 109 -14.16 -3.65 5.62
N ASP A 110 -13.64 -4.48 4.71
CA ASP A 110 -14.41 -5.49 3.98
C ASP A 110 -14.58 -6.74 4.85
N TYR A 111 -15.34 -6.57 5.93
CA TYR A 111 -15.60 -7.63 6.91
C TYR A 111 -16.26 -8.87 6.29
N PRO A 112 -17.19 -8.77 5.31
CA PRO A 112 -17.69 -9.95 4.60
C PRO A 112 -16.58 -10.77 3.94
N ALA A 113 -15.68 -10.14 3.17
CA ALA A 113 -14.59 -10.86 2.53
C ALA A 113 -13.59 -11.43 3.55
N ALA A 114 -13.30 -10.68 4.62
CA ALA A 114 -12.44 -11.15 5.70
C ALA A 114 -12.99 -12.42 6.37
N VAL A 115 -14.30 -12.46 6.66
CA VAL A 115 -14.97 -13.63 7.23
C VAL A 115 -14.80 -14.87 6.36
N GLU A 116 -15.01 -14.73 5.05
CA GLU A 116 -14.87 -15.87 4.12
C GLU A 116 -13.41 -16.34 4.05
N ALA A 117 -12.45 -15.43 3.99
CA ALA A 117 -11.03 -15.77 3.98
C ALA A 117 -10.60 -16.51 5.26
N TYR A 118 -10.98 -16.03 6.45
CA TYR A 118 -10.66 -16.75 7.70
C TYR A 118 -11.35 -18.13 7.79
N ARG A 119 -12.56 -18.28 7.24
CA ARG A 119 -13.22 -19.59 7.15
C ARG A 119 -12.44 -20.54 6.25
N GLU A 120 -11.95 -20.09 5.11
CA GLU A 120 -11.12 -20.90 4.21
C GLU A 120 -9.78 -21.30 4.86
N ALA A 121 -9.16 -20.40 5.63
CA ALA A 121 -7.97 -20.72 6.43
C ALA A 121 -8.28 -21.83 7.46
N LEU A 122 -9.40 -21.70 8.20
CA LEU A 122 -9.81 -22.69 9.20
C LEU A 122 -10.31 -24.01 8.62
N GLN A 123 -10.79 -24.05 7.38
CA GLN A 123 -11.11 -25.30 6.70
C GLN A 123 -9.85 -26.13 6.47
N ARG A 124 -8.74 -25.49 6.11
CA ARG A 124 -7.43 -26.11 5.87
C ARG A 124 -6.69 -26.41 7.18
N THR A 125 -6.73 -25.46 8.12
CA THR A 125 -6.09 -25.59 9.44
C THR A 125 -7.11 -25.33 10.57
N PRO A 126 -7.94 -26.33 10.95
CA PRO A 126 -9.00 -26.15 11.95
C PRO A 126 -8.51 -25.82 13.36
N GLY A 127 -7.23 -26.00 13.64
CA GLY A 127 -6.59 -25.76 14.93
C GLY A 127 -6.09 -24.33 15.13
N ASP A 128 -6.08 -23.51 14.09
CA ASP A 128 -5.56 -22.14 14.16
C ASP A 128 -6.42 -21.30 15.11
N VAL A 129 -5.79 -20.80 16.18
CA VAL A 129 -6.45 -20.02 17.22
C VAL A 129 -6.55 -18.55 16.83
N ASP A 130 -5.59 -18.03 16.08
CA ASP A 130 -5.54 -16.64 15.65
C ASP A 130 -6.57 -16.41 14.54
N ALA A 131 -6.68 -17.34 13.57
CA ALA A 131 -7.72 -17.30 12.55
C ALA A 131 -9.14 -17.36 13.15
N LYS A 132 -9.35 -18.12 14.24
CA LYS A 132 -10.64 -18.14 14.97
C LYS A 132 -10.93 -16.79 15.62
N ALA A 133 -9.96 -16.24 16.34
CA ALA A 133 -10.13 -14.95 17.00
C ALA A 133 -10.42 -13.83 16.00
N ASN A 134 -9.70 -13.81 14.86
CA ASN A 134 -9.91 -12.82 13.82
C ASN A 134 -11.25 -13.00 13.09
N LEU A 135 -11.70 -14.24 12.88
CA LEU A 135 -13.05 -14.53 12.38
C LEU A 135 -14.13 -13.99 13.33
N GLU A 136 -14.00 -14.23 14.64
CA GLU A 136 -14.95 -13.71 15.64
C GLU A 136 -15.00 -12.18 15.62
N LEU A 137 -13.84 -11.53 15.54
CA LEU A 137 -13.75 -10.08 15.44
C LEU A 137 -14.40 -9.55 14.15
N ALA A 138 -14.12 -10.17 13.01
CA ALA A 138 -14.72 -9.79 11.72
C ALA A 138 -16.26 -9.96 11.73
N LEU A 139 -16.76 -11.03 12.34
CA LEU A 139 -18.21 -11.25 12.51
C LEU A 139 -18.85 -10.19 13.42
N GLN A 140 -18.17 -9.75 14.48
CA GLN A 140 -18.64 -8.68 15.34
C GLN A 140 -18.72 -7.34 14.60
N MET A 141 -17.71 -7.04 13.79
CA MET A 141 -17.69 -5.83 12.97
C MET A 141 -18.79 -5.84 11.90
N LEU A 142 -19.10 -7.00 11.32
CA LEU A 142 -20.19 -7.15 10.36
C LEU A 142 -21.59 -6.95 10.98
N GLN A 143 -21.75 -7.31 12.26
CA GLN A 143 -23.00 -7.14 13.01
C GLN A 143 -23.17 -5.72 13.57
N SER A 144 -22.06 -4.99 13.70
CA SER A 144 -22.09 -3.60 14.13
C SER A 144 -22.47 -2.71 12.95
N PRO A 145 -23.40 -1.75 13.10
CA PRO A 145 -23.66 -0.79 12.02
C PRO A 145 -22.34 -0.11 11.66
N PRO A 146 -22.02 0.08 10.35
CA PRO A 146 -20.79 0.75 9.95
C PRO A 146 -20.70 2.08 10.70
N PRO A 147 -19.50 2.51 11.14
CA PRO A 147 -19.33 3.85 11.68
C PRO A 147 -19.95 4.79 10.65
N GLN A 148 -20.99 5.53 11.03
CA GLN A 148 -21.46 6.62 10.20
C GLN A 148 -20.23 7.50 10.02
N GLN A 149 -19.73 7.59 8.80
CA GLN A 149 -18.76 8.61 8.43
C GLN A 149 -19.45 9.92 8.80
N GLN A 150 -19.12 10.46 9.97
CA GLN A 150 -19.47 11.84 10.25
C GLN A 150 -18.79 12.61 9.12
N PRO A 151 -19.53 13.42 8.36
CA PRO A 151 -18.90 14.34 7.43
C PRO A 151 -17.80 15.04 8.22
N SER A 152 -16.56 14.84 7.83
CA SER A 152 -15.47 15.65 8.32
C SER A 152 -15.86 17.09 7.99
N ASP A 153 -16.17 17.89 9.02
CA ASP A 153 -16.57 19.31 8.93
C ASP A 153 -15.47 20.22 8.34
N GLY A 154 -14.62 19.70 7.45
CA GLY A 154 -13.43 20.34 6.92
C GLY A 154 -13.58 20.96 5.53
N GLU A 155 -14.72 20.83 4.85
CA GLU A 155 -14.87 21.32 3.46
C GLU A 155 -15.83 22.51 3.28
N GLN A 156 -16.27 23.19 4.36
CA GLN A 156 -17.18 24.35 4.23
C GLN A 156 -16.53 25.72 4.47
N GLN A 157 -15.20 25.82 4.52
CA GLN A 157 -14.52 27.11 4.82
C GLN A 157 -13.75 27.75 3.66
N GLN A 158 -13.91 27.31 2.40
CA GLN A 158 -13.20 27.93 1.27
C GLN A 158 -14.01 28.90 0.40
N ASP A 159 -15.33 29.05 0.59
CA ASP A 159 -16.15 29.87 -0.30
C ASP A 159 -16.61 31.22 0.27
N GLN A 160 -16.21 31.63 1.49
CA GLN A 160 -16.62 32.92 2.06
C GLN A 160 -15.64 34.09 1.87
N ASP A 161 -14.45 33.86 1.32
CA ASP A 161 -13.44 34.92 1.13
C ASP A 161 -13.42 35.55 -0.27
N GLN A 162 -14.22 35.06 -1.23
CA GLN A 162 -14.24 35.65 -2.59
C GLN A 162 -15.24 36.80 -2.77
N ASP A 163 -16.21 36.99 -1.88
CA ASP A 163 -17.27 38.01 -2.05
C ASP A 163 -16.90 39.38 -1.42
N GLN A 164 -15.81 39.47 -0.64
CA GLN A 164 -15.38 40.72 -0.02
C GLN A 164 -14.40 41.54 -0.88
N SER A 165 -13.82 40.97 -1.94
CA SER A 165 -12.93 41.72 -2.84
C SER A 165 -13.66 42.48 -3.95
N GLU A 166 -14.86 42.06 -4.35
CA GLU A 166 -15.59 42.69 -5.47
C GLU A 166 -16.40 43.94 -5.05
N GLN A 167 -16.66 44.15 -3.76
CA GLN A 167 -17.35 45.37 -3.29
C GLN A 167 -16.45 46.60 -3.11
N SER A 168 -15.12 46.44 -3.17
CA SER A 168 -14.16 47.54 -2.99
C SER A 168 -13.90 48.36 -4.27
N ASP A 169 -14.20 47.83 -5.45
CA ASP A 169 -13.84 48.47 -6.72
C ASP A 169 -14.95 49.33 -7.35
N GLU A 170 -16.18 49.27 -6.81
CA GLU A 170 -17.32 50.05 -7.33
C GLU A 170 -17.51 51.44 -6.68
N GLN A 171 -16.72 51.79 -5.64
CA GLN A 171 -16.80 53.13 -5.00
C GLN A 171 -15.78 54.16 -5.51
N GLY A 172 -14.99 53.81 -6.54
CA GLY A 172 -13.97 54.71 -7.13
C GLY A 172 -14.43 55.58 -8.30
N GLN A 173 -15.65 55.41 -8.80
CA GLN A 173 -16.13 56.06 -10.02
C GLN A 173 -17.30 57.03 -9.76
N ASP A 174 -17.09 58.14 -9.03
CA ASP A 174 -18.08 59.23 -9.10
C ASP A 174 -17.59 60.65 -8.78
N HIS A 175 -16.33 61.00 -9.02
CA HIS A 175 -15.93 62.43 -8.94
C HIS A 175 -15.15 62.85 -10.17
N GLN A 176 -15.89 63.00 -11.28
CA GLN A 176 -15.48 63.83 -12.40
C GLN A 176 -16.31 65.12 -12.41
N GLN A 177 -15.63 66.23 -12.67
CA GLN A 177 -16.13 67.52 -13.14
C GLN A 177 -16.55 68.54 -12.07
N GLN A 178 -15.65 69.51 -11.86
CA GLN A 178 -15.96 70.94 -12.04
C GLN A 178 -14.65 71.73 -12.19
N GLN A 179 -14.36 72.18 -13.41
CA GLN A 179 -13.57 73.39 -13.64
C GLN A 179 -14.51 74.60 -13.53
N PRO A 180 -13.98 75.77 -13.15
CA PRO A 180 -13.85 76.80 -14.19
C PRO A 180 -12.51 77.54 -14.18
N ALA A 181 -12.24 78.15 -15.33
CA ALA A 181 -11.12 79.01 -15.70
C ALA A 181 -10.93 80.23 -14.79
N GLU A 182 -9.72 80.82 -14.81
CA GLU A 182 -9.36 82.21 -15.21
C GLU A 182 -7.88 82.44 -14.82
N SER A 183 -6.98 82.59 -15.80
CA SER A 183 -6.34 83.83 -16.29
C SER A 183 -5.21 84.42 -15.41
N ASP A 184 -4.17 84.86 -16.12
CA ASP A 184 -3.14 85.83 -15.78
C ASP A 184 -1.78 85.39 -15.18
N SER A 185 -0.82 85.34 -16.10
CA SER A 185 0.32 86.28 -16.18
C SER A 185 1.53 86.12 -15.24
N GLU A 186 2.70 86.16 -15.91
CA GLU A 186 4.01 86.64 -15.43
C GLU A 186 4.97 85.66 -14.72
N GLN A 187 5.90 85.12 -15.52
CA GLN A 187 7.34 85.11 -15.20
C GLN A 187 7.86 86.56 -14.98
N PRO A 188 9.05 86.84 -14.41
CA PRO A 188 10.16 85.94 -14.00
C PRO A 188 10.73 86.29 -12.60
N GLN A 189 11.84 85.63 -12.19
CA GLN A 189 13.11 86.21 -11.68
C GLN A 189 13.77 85.31 -10.60
N GLU A 190 14.84 84.59 -10.98
CA GLU A 190 16.01 84.37 -10.10
C GLU A 190 16.76 85.72 -9.93
N PRO A 191 17.65 86.00 -8.93
CA PRO A 191 18.68 85.11 -8.31
C PRO A 191 18.91 85.47 -6.79
N PRO A 192 20.05 85.26 -6.07
CA PRO A 192 21.36 84.71 -6.43
C PRO A 192 22.01 83.69 -5.45
N SER A 193 23.12 83.16 -5.94
CA SER A 193 24.10 82.28 -5.31
C SER A 193 24.95 82.91 -4.19
N THR A 194 25.54 82.00 -3.41
CA THR A 194 26.89 82.00 -2.77
C THR A 194 27.08 82.79 -1.47
N PRO A 195 28.10 82.46 -0.65
CA PRO A 195 29.38 81.75 -0.90
C PRO A 195 29.39 80.24 -0.72
#